data_AF-A0A5P1F6A1-F1
#
_entry.id   AF-A0A5P1F6A1-F1
#
_cell.length_a   1.000
_cell.length_b   1.000
_cell.length_c   1.000
_cell.angle_alpha   90.00
_cell.angle_beta   90.00
_cell.angle_gamma   90.00
#
_symmetry.space_group_name_H-M   'P 1'
#
loop_
_entity.id
_entity.type
_entity.pdbx_description
1 polymer ?
#
loop_
_entity_poly.entity_id
_entity_poly.type
_entity_poly.pdbx_seq_one_letter_code
_entity_poly.pdbx_strand_id
1 'polypeptide(L)'
;MSAKWRALQHRHKYTYSSVVFPKSFIETLKLIPSQICSSFGFFSDLEELISLNSTYSQLSAVKSLSSSFSQLLSSEEATADIVAAASKLYLEILFLENSLPLHRTLISPLTKSRKFLPLLSECFESLCEEYGDLSRKGKKRFVVSRAALSLMGFPKLGFLNETVEKCAVLVAKDVRFGLTGVFLDIECGSRPSPIVMEQCQEAMSCLYYLLQRYPTKFLGLQGGADALESVVRSILNVLKSSAFSRDCFVAAGVSFCAAIQACMSHEELASFISRGFFGIYGADGEVGDVGVKKVMPNGDLYLEIADFPVLSRLCMLRGILTAIPRTVLNAPFVDPINQFIWTILYNGILPELCSYCENPADSHFNFHALTVTQICLQQIKTSILADLTDFSVNYNPLPEGMMNRILKIIWSNIDDPLSQTVKQVHLIFDLLLDIEASLPSGEDGDRTELLLLKIVTDLLCLGPRCKGSDIILEMLSRVPT
;
A
#
# COMPACT_ATOMS: atom_id res chain seq x y z
N MET A 1 8.93 30.95 -11.23
CA MET A 1 7.97 30.79 -10.11
C MET A 1 8.10 29.41 -9.44
N SER A 2 9.17 29.09 -8.69
CA SER A 2 9.33 27.71 -8.19
C SER A 2 9.82 27.53 -6.74
N ALA A 3 10.45 28.52 -6.10
CA ALA A 3 10.85 28.39 -4.68
C ALA A 3 9.71 28.76 -3.71
N LYS A 4 8.99 29.86 -3.97
CA LYS A 4 7.88 30.33 -3.15
C LYS A 4 6.69 29.36 -3.17
N TRP A 5 6.44 28.74 -4.33
CA TRP A 5 5.40 27.72 -4.52
C TRP A 5 5.75 26.38 -3.86
N ARG A 6 7.02 25.94 -3.95
CA ARG A 6 7.53 24.78 -3.18
C ARG A 6 7.51 25.04 -1.67
N ALA A 7 7.85 26.24 -1.22
CA ALA A 7 7.75 26.63 0.19
C ALA A 7 6.29 26.69 0.66
N LEU A 8 5.35 27.10 -0.20
CA LEU A 8 3.90 27.03 0.07
C LEU A 8 3.43 25.57 0.16
N GLN A 9 3.84 24.70 -0.76
CA GLN A 9 3.55 23.26 -0.70
C GLN A 9 4.16 22.58 0.55
N HIS A 10 5.39 22.93 0.95
CA HIS A 10 5.97 22.49 2.22
C HIS A 10 5.24 23.04 3.44
N ARG A 11 4.66 24.25 3.36
CA ARG A 11 3.78 24.80 4.39
C ARG A 11 2.43 24.09 4.42
N HIS A 12 1.90 23.60 3.30
CA HIS A 12 0.68 22.79 3.26
C HIS A 12 0.85 21.38 3.86
N LYS A 13 2.09 20.89 4.03
CA LYS A 13 2.37 19.65 4.79
C LYS A 13 2.09 19.79 6.29
N TYR A 14 2.02 21.01 6.80
CA TYR A 14 1.69 21.31 8.19
C TYR A 14 0.42 22.15 8.21
N THR A 15 -0.68 21.55 8.68
CA THR A 15 -1.91 22.30 8.87
C THR A 15 -1.66 23.51 9.78
N TYR A 16 -2.30 24.65 9.49
CA TYR A 16 -2.34 25.79 10.41
C TYR A 16 -3.04 25.44 11.74
N SER A 17 -3.67 24.27 11.85
CA SER A 17 -4.26 23.74 13.07
C SER A 17 -3.25 22.97 13.91
N SER A 18 -3.17 23.28 15.21
CA SER A 18 -2.43 22.50 16.21
C SER A 18 -3.02 21.11 16.43
N VAL A 19 -2.25 20.26 17.11
CA VAL A 19 -2.76 19.04 17.75
C VAL A 19 -3.89 19.41 18.71
N VAL A 20 -5.01 18.70 18.59
CA VAL A 20 -6.19 18.92 19.43
C VAL A 20 -6.13 18.03 20.66
N PHE A 21 -5.79 18.62 21.81
CA PHE A 21 -5.79 17.94 23.10
C PHE A 21 -7.20 17.91 23.70
N PRO A 22 -7.81 16.72 23.92
CA PRO A 22 -9.14 16.63 24.49
C PRO A 22 -9.14 17.04 25.97
N LYS A 23 -10.32 17.42 26.49
CA LYS A 23 -10.47 17.81 27.90
C LYS A 23 -10.02 16.70 28.85
N SER A 24 -10.32 15.44 28.52
CA SER A 24 -9.89 14.26 29.27
C SER A 24 -8.37 14.16 29.42
N PHE A 25 -7.62 14.49 28.37
CA PHE A 25 -6.15 14.53 28.40
C PHE A 25 -5.66 15.58 29.39
N ILE A 26 -6.22 16.79 29.32
CA ILE A 26 -5.85 17.92 30.18
C ILE A 26 -6.24 17.63 31.64
N GLU A 27 -7.41 17.02 31.88
CA GLU A 27 -7.85 16.60 33.21
C GLU A 27 -6.92 15.54 33.81
N THR A 28 -6.51 14.56 33.00
CA THR A 28 -5.54 13.53 33.42
C THR A 28 -4.19 14.13 33.80
N LEU A 29 -3.70 15.10 33.01
CA LEU A 29 -2.47 15.83 33.32
C LEU A 29 -2.59 16.60 34.66
N LYS A 30 -3.74 17.23 34.92
CA LYS A 30 -3.99 18.00 36.15
C LYS A 30 -4.10 17.15 37.41
N LEU A 31 -4.37 15.85 37.28
CA LEU A 31 -4.41 14.93 38.42
C LEU A 31 -3.01 14.61 38.96
N ILE A 32 -1.95 14.93 38.22
CA ILE A 32 -0.58 14.71 38.65
C ILE A 32 -0.20 15.76 39.71
N PRO A 33 0.30 15.34 40.89
CA PRO A 33 0.70 16.26 41.96
C PRO A 33 1.70 17.32 41.48
N SER A 34 1.49 18.57 41.89
CA SER A 34 2.33 19.71 41.47
C SER A 34 3.80 19.56 41.85
N GLN A 35 4.10 18.86 42.96
CA GLN A 35 5.48 18.54 43.32
C GLN A 35 6.16 17.68 42.24
N ILE A 36 5.46 16.68 41.71
CA ILE A 36 5.97 15.80 40.66
C ILE A 36 6.14 16.57 39.34
N CYS A 37 5.17 17.42 38.99
CA CYS A 37 5.28 18.28 37.80
C CYS A 37 6.51 19.20 37.86
N SER A 38 6.88 19.68 39.05
CA SER A 38 8.08 20.52 39.23
C SER A 38 9.40 19.74 39.23
N SER A 39 9.37 18.46 39.61
CA SER A 39 10.56 17.60 39.68
C SER A 39 10.99 17.06 38.31
N PHE A 40 10.06 16.89 37.37
CA PHE A 40 10.35 16.32 36.05
C PHE A 40 9.97 17.28 34.93
N GLY A 41 10.97 17.70 34.13
CA GLY A 41 10.76 18.62 33.00
C GLY A 41 9.77 18.14 31.94
N PHE A 42 9.50 16.83 31.88
CA PHE A 42 8.52 16.23 30.98
C PHE A 42 7.13 16.88 31.06
N PHE A 43 6.62 17.12 32.28
CA PHE A 43 5.27 17.67 32.46
C PHE A 43 5.20 19.14 32.03
N SER A 44 6.26 19.91 32.32
CA SER A 44 6.38 21.30 31.84
C SER A 44 6.46 21.39 30.32
N ASP A 45 7.26 20.52 29.69
CA ASP A 45 7.37 20.46 28.22
C ASP A 45 6.03 20.05 27.57
N LEU A 46 5.25 19.21 28.26
CA LEU A 46 3.93 18.78 27.79
C LEU A 46 2.91 19.93 27.90
N GLU A 47 2.92 20.68 29.00
CA GLU A 47 2.10 21.89 29.16
C GLU A 47 2.45 22.95 28.10
N GLU A 48 3.75 23.15 27.83
CA GLU A 48 4.20 24.02 26.74
C GLU A 48 3.63 23.54 25.41
N LEU A 49 3.77 22.26 25.07
CA LEU A 49 3.27 21.68 23.82
C LEU A 49 1.75 21.90 23.64
N ILE A 50 0.97 21.75 24.72
CA ILE A 50 -0.48 21.96 24.74
C ILE A 50 -0.84 23.43 24.49
N SER A 51 -0.04 24.36 25.02
CA SER A 51 -0.29 25.80 24.87
C SER A 51 -0.09 26.33 23.44
N LEU A 52 0.64 25.59 22.60
CA LEU A 52 0.97 25.99 21.24
C LEU A 52 -0.22 25.85 20.27
N ASN A 53 -0.39 26.86 19.43
CA ASN A 53 -1.54 27.00 18.53
C ASN A 53 -1.29 26.53 17.07
N SER A 54 -0.11 25.99 16.77
CA SER A 54 0.19 25.46 15.44
C SER A 54 1.07 24.21 15.49
N THR A 55 0.90 23.30 14.53
CA THR A 55 1.79 22.14 14.40
C THR A 55 3.22 22.56 14.12
N TYR A 56 3.43 23.70 13.45
CA TYR A 56 4.76 24.23 13.16
C TYR A 56 5.56 24.54 14.44
N SER A 57 4.95 25.23 15.40
CA SER A 57 5.58 25.47 16.71
C SER A 57 5.73 24.18 17.51
N GLN A 58 4.73 23.29 17.46
CA GLN A 58 4.76 22.00 18.16
C GLN A 58 5.88 21.08 17.66
N LEU A 59 6.30 21.16 16.40
CA LEU A 59 7.44 20.39 15.87
C LEU A 59 8.78 20.73 16.53
N SER A 60 8.94 21.97 17.01
CA SER A 60 10.13 22.35 17.77
C SER A 60 10.03 21.85 19.21
N ALA A 61 8.91 22.16 19.87
CA ALA A 61 8.68 21.80 21.28
C ALA A 61 8.67 20.29 21.52
N VAL A 62 8.17 19.49 20.56
CA VAL A 62 8.12 18.02 20.70
C VAL A 62 9.51 17.40 20.81
N LYS A 63 10.58 18.05 20.33
CA LYS A 63 11.95 17.58 20.53
C LYS A 63 12.37 17.67 22.00
N SER A 64 12.02 18.77 22.67
CA SER A 64 12.23 18.95 24.11
C SER A 64 11.44 17.91 24.88
N LEU A 65 10.14 17.76 24.58
CA LEU A 65 9.28 16.74 25.18
C LEU A 65 9.83 15.32 25.03
N SER A 66 10.29 14.95 23.83
CA SER A 66 10.91 13.63 23.58
C SER A 66 12.20 13.43 24.39
N SER A 67 12.98 14.49 24.57
CA SER A 67 14.22 14.45 25.36
C SER A 67 13.93 14.32 26.85
N SER A 68 13.02 15.14 27.39
CA SER A 68 12.63 15.08 28.80
C SER A 68 11.89 13.80 29.15
N PHE A 69 11.11 13.22 28.24
CA PHE A 69 10.54 11.88 28.42
C PHE A 69 11.65 10.81 28.55
N SER A 70 12.68 10.87 27.69
CA SER A 70 13.80 9.93 27.77
C SER A 70 14.60 10.07 29.08
N GLN A 71 14.74 11.30 29.59
CA GLN A 71 15.36 11.59 30.88
C GLN A 71 14.52 11.07 32.03
N LEU A 72 13.19 11.27 32.00
CA LEU A 72 12.26 10.73 32.99
C LEU A 72 12.36 9.21 33.08
N LEU A 73 12.36 8.51 31.94
CA LEU A 73 12.54 7.05 31.89
C LEU A 73 13.90 6.59 32.42
N SER A 74 14.92 7.45 32.39
CA SER A 74 16.26 7.12 32.87
C SER A 74 16.49 7.53 34.32
N SER A 75 15.56 8.24 34.95
CA SER A 75 15.69 8.75 36.32
C SER A 75 15.42 7.65 37.34
N GLU A 76 16.31 7.52 38.33
CA GLU A 76 16.14 6.61 39.47
C GLU A 76 15.11 7.13 40.49
N GLU A 77 14.80 8.43 40.44
CA GLU A 77 13.84 9.08 41.33
C GLU A 77 12.39 8.90 40.86
N ALA A 78 12.18 8.48 39.61
CA ALA A 78 10.86 8.28 39.05
C ALA A 78 10.25 6.96 39.54
N THR A 79 9.15 7.04 40.29
CA THR A 79 8.39 5.86 40.70
C THR A 79 7.70 5.19 39.50
N ALA A 80 7.37 3.91 39.63
CA ALA A 80 6.68 3.16 38.58
C ALA A 80 5.37 3.84 38.13
N ASP A 81 4.62 4.41 39.07
CA ASP A 81 3.35 5.10 38.78
C ASP A 81 3.56 6.37 37.94
N ILE A 82 4.62 7.15 38.23
CA ILE A 82 4.98 8.36 37.46
C ILE A 82 5.37 7.95 36.05
N VAL A 83 6.19 6.91 35.91
CA VAL A 83 6.62 6.38 34.62
C VAL A 83 5.43 5.85 33.81
N ALA A 84 4.47 5.17 34.44
CA ALA A 84 3.25 4.69 33.79
C ALA A 84 2.36 5.84 33.31
N ALA A 85 2.11 6.84 34.16
CA ALA A 85 1.31 8.01 33.81
C ALA A 85 1.96 8.81 32.65
N ALA A 86 3.27 9.06 32.72
CA ALA A 86 4.01 9.76 31.68
C ALA A 86 4.01 8.97 30.36
N SER A 87 4.23 7.65 30.43
CA SER A 87 4.17 6.75 29.27
C SER A 87 2.81 6.78 28.58
N LYS A 88 1.71 6.71 29.34
CA LYS A 88 0.35 6.79 28.78
C LYS A 88 0.10 8.14 28.09
N LEU A 89 0.38 9.26 28.78
CA LEU A 89 0.20 10.60 28.21
C LEU A 89 1.06 10.82 26.96
N TYR A 90 2.31 10.33 26.95
CA TYR A 90 3.21 10.48 25.82
C TYR A 90 2.73 9.69 24.59
N LEU A 91 2.29 8.44 24.77
CA LEU A 91 1.78 7.60 23.70
C LEU A 91 0.43 8.08 23.17
N GLU A 92 -0.43 8.61 24.04
CA GLU A 92 -1.75 9.12 23.67
C GLU A 92 -1.67 10.24 22.63
N ILE A 93 -0.58 11.02 22.60
CA ILE A 93 -0.35 12.06 21.58
C ILE A 93 -0.47 11.48 20.15
N LEU A 94 -0.09 10.22 19.93
CA LEU A 94 -0.18 9.57 18.61
C LEU A 94 -1.62 9.39 18.11
N PHE A 95 -2.58 9.34 19.03
CA PHE A 95 -4.00 9.13 18.76
C PHE A 95 -4.77 10.45 18.56
N LEU A 96 -4.14 11.60 18.85
CA LEU A 96 -4.80 12.91 18.79
C LEU A 96 -4.98 13.44 17.36
N GLU A 97 -5.96 14.30 17.13
CA GLU A 97 -6.12 14.91 15.79
C GLU A 97 -4.93 15.81 15.46
N ASN A 98 -4.53 15.82 14.19
CA ASN A 98 -3.39 16.59 13.66
C ASN A 98 -2.02 16.20 14.24
N SER A 99 -1.90 15.06 14.95
CA SER A 99 -0.65 14.61 15.57
C SER A 99 0.36 14.01 14.60
N LEU A 100 -0.07 13.54 13.41
CA LEU A 100 0.77 12.79 12.47
C LEU A 100 2.14 13.44 12.19
N PRO A 101 2.26 14.77 11.99
CA PRO A 101 3.56 15.40 11.77
C PRO A 101 4.54 15.23 12.93
N LEU A 102 4.05 15.01 14.15
CA LEU A 102 4.86 14.82 15.36
C LEU A 102 5.33 13.36 15.53
N HIS A 103 4.65 12.38 14.92
CA HIS A 103 4.84 10.95 15.20
C HIS A 103 6.30 10.50 15.04
N ARG A 104 6.99 10.93 14.00
CA ARG A 104 8.39 10.56 13.77
C ARG A 104 9.29 10.97 14.94
N THR A 105 9.07 12.14 15.52
CA THR A 105 9.87 12.65 16.65
C THR A 105 9.49 11.99 17.97
N LEU A 106 8.22 11.61 18.13
CA LEU A 106 7.70 10.90 19.30
C LEU A 106 8.15 9.43 19.33
N ILE A 107 8.15 8.75 18.19
CA ILE A 107 8.50 7.31 18.11
C ILE A 107 10.02 7.09 18.22
N SER A 108 10.82 8.01 17.69
CA SER A 108 12.28 7.91 17.69
C SER A 108 12.91 7.57 19.06
N PRO A 109 12.63 8.28 20.16
CA PRO A 109 13.18 7.96 21.48
C PRO A 109 12.68 6.62 22.04
N LEU A 110 11.43 6.22 21.76
CA LEU A 110 10.86 4.97 22.27
C LEU A 110 11.70 3.75 21.89
N THR A 111 12.25 3.74 20.66
CA THR A 111 13.10 2.64 20.17
C THR A 111 14.35 2.39 21.02
N LYS A 112 14.78 3.37 21.82
CA LYS A 112 15.95 3.27 22.72
C LYS A 112 15.55 2.82 24.13
N SER A 113 14.27 2.88 24.48
CA SER A 113 13.74 2.59 25.82
C SER A 113 13.31 1.14 26.00
N ARG A 114 14.12 0.18 25.53
CA ARG A 114 13.77 -1.26 25.53
C ARG A 114 13.39 -1.83 26.91
N LYS A 115 13.96 -1.29 27.99
CA LYS A 115 13.65 -1.69 29.36
C LYS A 115 12.16 -1.50 29.72
N PHE A 116 11.52 -0.49 29.14
CA PHE A 116 10.12 -0.15 29.39
C PHE A 116 9.18 -0.68 28.30
N LEU A 117 9.67 -1.54 27.40
CA LEU A 117 8.86 -2.08 26.31
C LEU A 117 7.56 -2.76 26.80
N PRO A 118 7.54 -3.57 27.88
CA PRO A 118 6.29 -4.16 28.37
C PRO A 118 5.26 -3.10 28.78
N LEU A 119 5.68 -2.09 29.55
CA LEU A 119 4.82 -0.98 29.99
C LEU A 119 4.31 -0.16 28.80
N LEU A 120 5.20 0.21 27.87
CA LEU A 120 4.82 0.95 26.66
C LEU A 120 3.85 0.14 25.79
N SER A 121 4.00 -1.18 25.77
CA SER A 121 3.09 -2.08 25.07
C SER A 121 1.70 -2.08 25.69
N GLU A 122 1.63 -2.22 27.01
CA GLU A 122 0.37 -2.19 27.77
C GLU A 122 -0.34 -0.85 27.63
N CYS A 123 0.39 0.27 27.74
CA CYS A 123 -0.18 1.60 27.51
C CYS A 123 -0.72 1.75 26.09
N PHE A 124 0.01 1.30 25.07
CA PHE A 124 -0.44 1.39 23.68
C PHE A 124 -1.67 0.51 23.40
N GLU A 125 -1.70 -0.71 23.94
CA GLU A 125 -2.84 -1.62 23.86
C GLU A 125 -4.09 -1.00 24.50
N SER A 126 -3.96 -0.48 25.72
CA SER A 126 -5.05 0.24 26.41
C SER A 126 -5.55 1.45 25.62
N LEU A 127 -4.65 2.22 24.99
CA LEU A 127 -5.04 3.35 24.14
C LEU A 127 -5.74 2.91 22.86
N CYS A 128 -5.35 1.78 22.26
CA CYS A 128 -6.06 1.20 21.12
C CYS A 128 -7.48 0.78 21.48
N GLU A 129 -7.70 0.25 22.69
CA GLU A 129 -9.04 -0.05 23.20
C GLU A 129 -9.84 1.23 23.46
N GLU A 130 -9.25 2.22 24.15
CA GLU A 130 -9.90 3.48 24.52
C GLU A 130 -10.33 4.30 23.30
N TYR A 131 -9.46 4.42 22.30
CA TYR A 131 -9.72 5.17 21.07
C TYR A 131 -10.38 4.32 19.98
N GLY A 132 -10.34 2.98 20.09
CA GLY A 132 -11.02 2.04 19.19
C GLY A 132 -12.46 1.72 19.60
N ASP A 133 -12.86 1.99 20.85
CA ASP A 133 -14.22 1.80 21.35
C ASP A 133 -15.16 2.94 20.89
N LEU A 134 -15.86 2.66 19.79
CA LEU A 134 -16.80 3.57 19.15
C LEU A 134 -18.13 3.72 19.88
N SER A 135 -18.37 2.98 20.96
CA SER A 135 -19.54 3.19 21.83
C SER A 135 -19.45 4.49 22.61
N ARG A 136 -18.24 5.04 22.78
CA ARG A 136 -17.98 6.30 23.46
C ARG A 136 -18.10 7.47 22.49
N LYS A 137 -18.91 8.46 22.86
CA LYS A 137 -19.21 9.66 22.07
C LYS A 137 -17.94 10.46 21.76
N GLY A 138 -17.39 10.25 20.57
CA GLY A 138 -16.30 11.03 20.00
C GLY A 138 -15.86 10.42 18.68
N LYS A 139 -16.60 10.68 17.59
CA LYS A 139 -16.38 10.08 16.24
C LYS A 139 -15.07 10.56 15.59
N LYS A 140 -13.91 10.13 16.09
CA LYS A 140 -12.62 10.39 15.44
C LYS A 140 -12.23 9.16 14.63
N ARG A 141 -12.17 9.32 13.31
CA ARG A 141 -11.91 8.23 12.36
C ARG A 141 -10.40 8.00 12.24
N PHE A 142 -9.99 6.75 12.06
CA PHE A 142 -8.63 6.37 11.65
C PHE A 142 -7.52 6.71 12.65
N VAL A 143 -7.86 7.04 13.90
CA VAL A 143 -6.87 7.48 14.90
C VAL A 143 -5.97 6.31 15.34
N VAL A 144 -6.56 5.12 15.50
CA VAL A 144 -5.84 3.91 15.90
C VAL A 144 -5.02 3.40 14.72
N SER A 145 -5.60 3.36 13.51
CA SER A 145 -4.88 2.95 12.30
C SER A 145 -3.70 3.84 11.96
N ARG A 146 -3.84 5.15 12.16
CA ARG A 146 -2.74 6.10 11.93
C ARG A 146 -1.60 5.94 12.93
N ALA A 147 -1.92 5.73 14.21
CA ALA A 147 -0.92 5.47 15.25
C ALA A 147 -0.16 4.16 14.97
N ALA A 148 -0.90 3.08 14.67
CA ALA A 148 -0.32 1.79 14.32
C ALA A 148 0.54 1.85 13.05
N LEU A 149 0.05 2.51 11.99
CA LEU A 149 0.82 2.69 10.75
C LEU A 149 2.12 3.45 10.99
N SER A 150 2.11 4.46 11.86
CA SER A 150 3.30 5.25 12.18
C SER A 150 4.36 4.44 12.92
N LEU A 151 3.95 3.51 13.80
CA LEU A 151 4.85 2.56 14.45
C LEU A 151 5.41 1.56 13.44
N MET A 152 4.56 0.96 12.60
CA MET A 152 4.99 -0.01 11.58
C MET A 152 5.93 0.61 10.53
N GLY A 153 5.69 1.88 10.16
CA GLY A 153 6.48 2.61 9.16
C GLY A 153 7.81 3.14 9.66
N PHE A 154 8.15 2.97 10.95
CA PHE A 154 9.41 3.46 11.49
C PHE A 154 10.56 2.47 11.20
N PRO A 155 11.61 2.86 10.43
CA PRO A 155 12.60 1.93 9.86
C PRO A 155 13.57 1.29 10.87
N LYS A 156 13.45 1.55 12.17
CA LYS A 156 14.34 0.98 13.20
C LYS A 156 13.66 -0.20 13.92
N LEU A 157 14.12 -1.41 13.58
CA LEU A 157 14.07 -2.68 14.32
C LEU A 157 12.81 -2.89 15.20
N GLY A 158 11.67 -3.06 14.56
CA GLY A 158 10.53 -3.84 15.06
C GLY A 158 9.99 -3.52 16.46
N PHE A 159 10.26 -2.32 16.96
CA PHE A 159 9.82 -1.87 18.27
C PHE A 159 8.29 -1.78 18.31
N LEU A 160 7.67 -2.41 19.32
CA LEU A 160 6.21 -2.56 19.47
C LEU A 160 5.50 -3.35 18.34
N ASN A 161 6.23 -4.08 17.47
CA ASN A 161 5.59 -4.93 16.46
C ASN A 161 4.62 -5.95 17.07
N GLU A 162 5.02 -6.60 18.16
CA GLU A 162 4.20 -7.58 18.87
C GLU A 162 2.94 -6.91 19.45
N THR A 163 3.07 -5.66 19.89
CA THR A 163 1.95 -4.87 20.41
C THR A 163 0.98 -4.50 19.30
N VAL A 164 1.49 -4.04 18.14
CA VAL A 164 0.66 -3.78 16.96
C VAL A 164 -0.02 -5.07 16.48
N GLU A 165 0.70 -6.19 16.52
CA GLU A 165 0.15 -7.51 16.22
C GLU A 165 -1.02 -7.88 17.16
N LYS A 166 -0.87 -7.68 18.48
CA LYS A 166 -1.96 -7.88 19.44
C LYS A 166 -3.17 -7.00 19.14
N CYS A 167 -2.91 -5.74 18.74
CA CYS A 167 -3.95 -4.77 18.44
C CYS A 167 -4.52 -4.89 17.01
N ALA A 168 -4.02 -5.78 16.15
CA ALA A 168 -4.31 -5.79 14.72
C ALA A 168 -5.81 -5.79 14.38
N VAL A 169 -6.62 -6.56 15.13
CA VAL A 169 -8.06 -6.62 14.95
C VAL A 169 -8.76 -5.31 15.34
N LEU A 170 -8.31 -4.64 16.41
CA LEU A 170 -8.82 -3.32 16.82
C LEU A 170 -8.47 -2.26 15.77
N VAL A 171 -7.24 -2.29 15.28
CA VAL A 171 -6.77 -1.39 14.23
C VAL A 171 -7.60 -1.57 12.96
N ALA A 172 -7.83 -2.82 12.53
CA ALA A 172 -8.63 -3.12 11.35
C ALA A 172 -10.10 -2.69 11.52
N LYS A 173 -10.66 -2.83 12.73
CA LYS A 173 -11.99 -2.30 13.07
C LYS A 173 -12.03 -0.78 12.90
N ASP A 174 -11.07 -0.03 13.44
CA ASP A 174 -11.00 1.44 13.27
C ASP A 174 -11.00 1.84 11.79
N VAL A 175 -10.24 1.15 10.94
CA VAL A 175 -10.27 1.40 9.49
C VAL A 175 -11.66 1.15 8.90
N ARG A 176 -12.25 -0.01 9.17
CA ARG A 176 -13.59 -0.37 8.68
C ARG A 176 -14.63 0.69 9.08
N PHE A 177 -14.64 1.10 10.35
CA PHE A 177 -15.58 2.09 10.84
C PHE A 177 -15.35 3.48 10.26
N GLY A 178 -14.08 3.91 10.12
CA GLY A 178 -13.73 5.16 9.47
C GLY A 178 -14.19 5.19 8.01
N LEU A 179 -13.91 4.13 7.24
CA LEU A 179 -14.33 4.02 5.83
C LEU A 179 -15.85 3.97 5.69
N THR A 180 -16.54 3.21 6.54
CA THR A 180 -18.02 3.17 6.56
C THR A 180 -18.59 4.55 6.82
N GLY A 181 -18.01 5.31 7.76
CA GLY A 181 -18.42 6.68 8.04
C GLY A 181 -18.23 7.61 6.84
N VAL A 182 -17.11 7.51 6.13
CA VAL A 182 -16.85 8.30 4.92
C VAL A 182 -17.81 7.90 3.80
N PHE A 183 -18.08 6.61 3.63
CA PHE A 183 -19.02 6.10 2.64
C PHE A 183 -20.44 6.64 2.88
N LEU A 184 -20.92 6.59 4.12
CA LEU A 184 -22.23 7.16 4.50
C LEU A 184 -22.29 8.68 4.24
N ASP A 185 -21.21 9.41 4.51
CA ASP A 185 -21.16 10.85 4.21
C ASP A 185 -21.30 11.08 2.69
N ILE A 186 -20.63 10.27 1.86
CA ILE A 186 -20.70 10.32 0.39
C ILE A 186 -22.12 10.00 -0.10
N GLU A 187 -22.76 8.95 0.41
CA GLU A 187 -24.14 8.60 0.06
C GLU A 187 -25.13 9.71 0.45
N CYS A 188 -24.85 10.43 1.54
CA CYS A 188 -25.59 11.63 1.93
C CYS A 188 -25.27 12.87 1.06
N GLY A 189 -24.48 12.73 -0.02
CA GLY A 189 -24.13 13.80 -0.95
C GLY A 189 -22.92 14.64 -0.53
N SER A 190 -22.21 14.26 0.53
CA SER A 190 -21.00 14.98 0.96
C SER A 190 -19.85 14.72 0.01
N ARG A 191 -19.02 15.74 -0.23
CA ARG A 191 -17.74 15.60 -0.92
C ARG A 191 -16.62 15.56 0.13
N PRO A 192 -15.97 14.41 0.37
CA PRO A 192 -14.90 14.35 1.35
C PRO A 192 -13.75 15.28 0.96
N SER A 193 -13.12 15.90 1.95
CA SER A 193 -11.99 16.80 1.71
C SER A 193 -10.74 16.01 1.30
N PRO A 194 -9.73 16.65 0.68
CA PRO A 194 -8.46 16.00 0.37
C PRO A 194 -7.80 15.34 1.57
N ILE A 195 -7.89 15.96 2.76
CA ILE A 195 -7.36 15.41 4.02
C ILE A 195 -8.06 14.08 4.38
N VAL A 196 -9.38 14.01 4.23
CA VAL A 196 -10.12 12.77 4.49
C VAL A 196 -9.73 11.69 3.49
N MET A 197 -9.50 12.06 2.23
CA MET A 197 -9.04 11.12 1.19
C MET A 197 -7.63 10.58 1.46
N GLU A 198 -6.71 11.44 1.92
CA GLU A 198 -5.38 11.01 2.39
C GLU A 198 -5.50 10.04 3.57
N GLN A 199 -6.35 10.36 4.56
CA GLN A 199 -6.60 9.46 5.70
C GLN A 199 -7.18 8.11 5.26
N CYS A 200 -8.10 8.09 4.30
CA CYS A 200 -8.63 6.83 3.74
C CYS A 200 -7.52 6.02 3.07
N GLN A 201 -6.65 6.66 2.28
CA GLN A 201 -5.53 5.98 1.65
C GLN A 201 -4.53 5.44 2.68
N GLU A 202 -4.16 6.23 3.70
CA GLU A 202 -3.29 5.79 4.79
C GLU A 202 -3.90 4.61 5.58
N ALA A 203 -5.20 4.68 5.88
CA ALA A 203 -5.92 3.62 6.57
C ALA A 203 -5.95 2.32 5.75
N MET A 204 -6.14 2.41 4.43
CA MET A 204 -6.05 1.26 3.53
C MET A 204 -4.62 0.71 3.46
N SER A 205 -3.60 1.56 3.39
CA SER A 205 -2.21 1.10 3.47
C SER A 205 -1.91 0.42 4.82
N CYS A 206 -2.49 0.90 5.92
CA CYS A 206 -2.42 0.24 7.22
C CYS A 206 -3.01 -1.17 7.18
N LEU A 207 -4.22 -1.33 6.60
CA LEU A 207 -4.82 -2.65 6.40
C LEU A 207 -3.92 -3.60 5.60
N TYR A 208 -3.36 -3.12 4.48
CA TYR A 208 -2.41 -3.92 3.71
C TYR A 208 -1.25 -4.44 4.56
N TYR A 209 -0.60 -3.57 5.35
CA TYR A 209 0.50 -4.00 6.21
C TYR A 209 0.06 -5.00 7.29
N LEU A 210 -1.11 -4.81 7.89
CA LEU A 210 -1.63 -5.73 8.90
C LEU A 210 -1.91 -7.12 8.31
N LEU A 211 -2.56 -7.17 7.14
CA LEU A 211 -2.91 -8.42 6.47
C LEU A 211 -1.67 -9.16 5.99
N GLN A 212 -0.67 -8.43 5.45
CA GLN A 212 0.57 -9.01 4.99
C GLN A 212 1.44 -9.54 6.15
N ARG A 213 1.50 -8.81 7.26
CA ARG A 213 2.45 -9.11 8.35
C ARG A 213 1.86 -9.98 9.45
N TYR A 214 0.58 -9.86 9.72
CA TYR A 214 -0.11 -10.53 10.83
C TYR A 214 -1.35 -11.32 10.35
N PRO A 215 -1.26 -12.14 9.29
CA PRO A 215 -2.42 -12.84 8.73
C PRO A 215 -3.12 -13.75 9.75
N THR A 216 -2.35 -14.38 10.65
CA THR A 216 -2.88 -15.30 11.68
C THR A 216 -3.90 -14.66 12.63
N LYS A 217 -3.85 -13.33 12.82
CA LYS A 217 -4.83 -12.60 13.64
C LYS A 217 -6.22 -12.53 13.01
N PHE A 218 -6.29 -12.67 11.69
CA PHE A 218 -7.52 -12.61 10.92
C PHE A 218 -8.11 -14.00 10.62
N LEU A 219 -7.31 -15.06 10.80
CA LEU A 219 -7.72 -16.46 10.56
C LEU A 219 -8.28 -17.17 11.81
N GLY A 220 -8.26 -16.53 12.97
CA GLY A 220 -8.62 -17.14 14.26
C GLY A 220 -10.12 -17.10 14.62
N LEU A 221 -10.54 -18.05 15.46
CA LEU A 221 -11.91 -18.21 15.98
C LEU A 221 -12.39 -17.09 16.92
N GLN A 222 -11.48 -16.28 17.48
CA GLN A 222 -11.80 -15.20 18.43
C GLN A 222 -12.18 -13.88 17.71
N GLY A 223 -13.19 -13.91 16.84
CA GLY A 223 -13.70 -12.72 16.14
C GLY A 223 -12.78 -12.13 15.05
N GLY A 224 -11.68 -12.83 14.72
CA GLY A 224 -10.76 -12.46 13.63
C GLY A 224 -11.40 -12.66 12.25
N ALA A 225 -12.12 -13.77 12.06
CA ALA A 225 -12.82 -14.05 10.81
C ALA A 225 -13.92 -13.02 10.49
N ASP A 226 -14.71 -12.61 11.49
CA ASP A 226 -15.73 -11.57 11.32
C ASP A 226 -15.10 -10.20 10.99
N ALA A 227 -13.93 -9.91 11.59
CA ALA A 227 -13.18 -8.70 11.31
C ALA A 227 -12.62 -8.71 9.88
N LEU A 228 -12.09 -9.85 9.42
CA LEU A 228 -11.61 -10.02 8.05
C LEU A 228 -12.75 -9.81 7.04
N GLU A 229 -13.87 -10.51 7.20
CA GLU A 229 -15.00 -10.39 6.28
C GLU A 229 -15.51 -8.94 6.22
N SER A 230 -15.60 -8.27 7.37
CA SER A 230 -15.98 -6.86 7.48
C SER A 230 -15.00 -5.91 6.79
N VAL A 231 -13.70 -6.18 6.91
CA VAL A 231 -12.63 -5.42 6.25
C VAL A 231 -12.69 -5.62 4.75
N VAL A 232 -12.82 -6.87 4.27
CA VAL A 232 -12.92 -7.19 2.85
C VAL A 232 -14.12 -6.48 2.22
N ARG A 233 -15.30 -6.51 2.86
CA ARG A 233 -16.47 -5.74 2.41
C ARG A 233 -16.18 -4.24 2.32
N SER A 234 -15.46 -3.68 3.29
CA SER A 234 -15.10 -2.25 3.27
C SER A 234 -14.15 -1.93 2.10
N ILE A 235 -13.19 -2.82 1.82
CA ILE A 235 -12.28 -2.70 0.68
C ILE A 235 -13.06 -2.76 -0.64
N LEU A 236 -13.98 -3.72 -0.78
CA LEU A 236 -14.86 -3.87 -1.94
C LEU A 236 -15.73 -2.62 -2.15
N ASN A 237 -16.31 -2.06 -1.09
CA ASN A 237 -17.09 -0.82 -1.17
C ASN A 237 -16.26 0.36 -1.68
N VAL A 238 -14.99 0.46 -1.25
CA VAL A 238 -14.06 1.46 -1.80
C VAL A 238 -13.85 1.19 -3.29
N LEU A 239 -13.51 -0.03 -3.70
CA LEU A 239 -13.23 -0.37 -5.10
C LEU A 239 -14.44 -0.18 -6.04
N LYS A 240 -15.66 -0.36 -5.55
CA LYS A 240 -16.89 -0.12 -6.33
C LYS A 240 -17.29 1.35 -6.40
N SER A 241 -16.80 2.17 -5.47
CA SER A 241 -17.14 3.58 -5.40
C SER A 241 -16.39 4.40 -6.46
N SER A 242 -17.03 5.46 -6.96
CA SER A 242 -16.38 6.45 -7.84
C SER A 242 -15.84 7.67 -7.08
N ALA A 243 -16.01 7.72 -5.75
CA ALA A 243 -15.76 8.92 -4.96
C ALA A 243 -14.36 9.00 -4.34
N PHE A 244 -13.65 7.88 -4.25
CA PHE A 244 -12.32 7.82 -3.63
C PHE A 244 -11.22 8.26 -4.59
N SER A 245 -10.08 8.63 -4.01
CA SER A 245 -8.89 8.98 -4.80
C SER A 245 -8.27 7.75 -5.45
N ARG A 246 -7.53 7.96 -6.54
CA ARG A 246 -6.79 6.89 -7.25
C ARG A 246 -5.80 6.17 -6.34
N ASP A 247 -5.09 6.90 -5.48
CA ASP A 247 -4.16 6.30 -4.52
C ASP A 247 -4.88 5.44 -3.48
N CYS A 248 -6.11 5.82 -3.10
CA CYS A 248 -6.96 5.00 -2.25
C CYS A 248 -7.41 3.71 -2.96
N PHE A 249 -7.79 3.77 -4.25
CA PHE A 249 -8.09 2.56 -5.04
C PHE A 249 -6.88 1.63 -5.19
N VAL A 250 -5.69 2.19 -5.41
CA VAL A 250 -4.44 1.41 -5.44
C VAL A 250 -4.21 0.72 -4.10
N ALA A 251 -4.30 1.45 -2.99
CA ALA A 251 -4.16 0.87 -1.65
C ALA A 251 -5.24 -0.20 -1.40
N ALA A 252 -6.45 0.00 -1.91
CA ALA A 252 -7.54 -0.97 -1.83
C ALA A 252 -7.27 -2.25 -2.60
N GLY A 253 -6.80 -2.16 -3.84
CA GLY A 253 -6.48 -3.33 -4.65
C GLY A 253 -5.37 -4.18 -4.03
N VAL A 254 -4.32 -3.53 -3.51
CA VAL A 254 -3.23 -4.24 -2.82
C VAL A 254 -3.71 -4.84 -1.49
N SER A 255 -4.55 -4.13 -0.72
CA SER A 255 -5.12 -4.65 0.53
C SER A 255 -6.03 -5.85 0.30
N PHE A 256 -6.86 -5.81 -0.74
CA PHE A 256 -7.72 -6.94 -1.12
C PHE A 256 -6.88 -8.17 -1.44
N CYS A 257 -5.84 -8.00 -2.27
CA CYS A 257 -4.96 -9.10 -2.66
C CYS A 257 -4.21 -9.70 -1.46
N ALA A 258 -3.77 -8.86 -0.51
CA ALA A 258 -3.19 -9.34 0.74
C ALA A 258 -4.20 -10.09 1.62
N ALA A 259 -5.47 -9.67 1.66
CA ALA A 259 -6.52 -10.35 2.41
C ALA A 259 -6.80 -11.76 1.86
N ILE A 260 -6.98 -11.90 0.54
CA ILE A 260 -7.24 -13.22 -0.06
C ILE A 260 -6.02 -14.13 0.07
N GLN A 261 -4.80 -13.61 -0.11
CA GLN A 261 -3.57 -14.37 0.05
C GLN A 261 -3.35 -14.84 1.49
N ALA A 262 -3.76 -14.06 2.48
CA ALA A 262 -3.68 -14.48 3.88
C ALA A 262 -4.54 -15.71 4.17
N CYS A 263 -5.62 -15.95 3.39
CA CYS A 263 -6.65 -16.94 3.70
C CYS A 263 -6.64 -18.15 2.78
N MET A 264 -6.15 -17.99 1.56
CA MET A 264 -6.16 -19.01 0.52
C MET A 264 -4.80 -19.69 0.42
N SER A 265 -4.81 -21.00 0.14
CA SER A 265 -3.61 -21.70 -0.32
C SER A 265 -3.18 -21.16 -1.69
N HIS A 266 -1.96 -21.48 -2.14
CA HIS A 266 -1.50 -21.07 -3.47
C HIS A 266 -2.41 -21.58 -4.59
N GLU A 267 -2.94 -22.80 -4.48
CA GLU A 267 -3.83 -23.41 -5.47
C GLU A 267 -5.21 -22.74 -5.47
N GLU A 268 -5.80 -22.53 -4.28
CA GLU A 268 -7.07 -21.81 -4.10
C GLU A 268 -6.97 -20.39 -4.66
N LEU A 269 -5.86 -19.70 -4.38
CA LEU A 269 -5.60 -18.35 -4.83
C LEU A 269 -5.41 -18.25 -6.35
N ALA A 270 -4.66 -19.19 -6.93
CA ALA A 270 -4.46 -19.26 -8.38
C ALA A 270 -5.81 -19.48 -9.08
N SER A 271 -6.60 -20.45 -8.61
CA SER A 271 -7.93 -20.78 -9.14
C SER A 271 -8.92 -19.62 -9.00
N PHE A 272 -8.92 -18.94 -7.85
CA PHE A 272 -9.75 -17.75 -7.64
C PHE A 272 -9.39 -16.62 -8.62
N ILE A 273 -8.11 -16.33 -8.82
CA ILE A 273 -7.68 -15.27 -9.74
C ILE A 273 -7.99 -15.64 -11.19
N SER A 274 -7.67 -16.86 -11.63
CA SER A 274 -7.92 -17.31 -13.00
C SER A 274 -9.40 -17.24 -13.35
N ARG A 275 -10.27 -17.74 -12.46
CA ARG A 275 -11.73 -17.75 -12.65
C ARG A 275 -12.33 -16.37 -12.49
N GLY A 276 -12.03 -15.70 -11.38
CA GLY A 276 -12.70 -14.46 -10.99
C GLY A 276 -12.31 -13.25 -11.81
N PHE A 277 -11.06 -13.15 -12.26
CA PHE A 277 -10.61 -12.03 -13.06
C PHE A 277 -10.63 -12.32 -14.56
N PHE A 278 -10.35 -13.56 -14.97
CA PHE A 278 -10.11 -13.90 -16.37
C PHE A 278 -11.07 -14.94 -16.94
N GLY A 279 -12.01 -15.48 -16.14
CA GLY A 279 -12.98 -16.46 -16.61
C GLY A 279 -12.36 -17.82 -17.00
N ILE A 280 -11.14 -18.11 -16.54
CA ILE A 280 -10.43 -19.35 -16.84
C ILE A 280 -10.67 -20.36 -15.72
N TYR A 281 -11.28 -21.48 -16.09
CA TYR A 281 -11.60 -22.59 -15.18
C TYR A 281 -10.45 -23.59 -15.14
N GLY A 282 -9.97 -23.91 -13.93
CA GLY A 282 -9.10 -25.06 -13.73
C GLY A 282 -9.88 -26.37 -13.86
N ALA A 283 -9.15 -27.49 -13.95
CA ALA A 283 -9.74 -28.83 -13.98
C ALA A 283 -10.60 -29.14 -12.74
N ASP A 284 -10.33 -28.45 -11.62
CA ASP A 284 -10.99 -28.65 -10.33
C ASP A 284 -11.64 -27.33 -9.85
N GLY A 285 -12.81 -27.02 -10.43
CA GLY A 285 -13.52 -25.76 -10.21
C GLY A 285 -13.97 -25.52 -8.76
N GLU A 286 -13.99 -26.57 -7.92
CA GLU A 286 -14.39 -26.50 -6.52
C GLU A 286 -13.31 -25.91 -5.60
N VAL A 287 -12.03 -25.97 -5.98
CA VAL A 287 -10.91 -25.54 -5.11
C VAL A 287 -10.95 -24.03 -4.83
N GLY A 288 -11.24 -23.21 -5.84
CA GLY A 288 -11.38 -21.75 -5.65
C GLY A 288 -12.57 -21.40 -4.74
N ASP A 289 -13.66 -22.17 -4.81
CA ASP A 289 -14.88 -21.92 -4.03
C ASP A 289 -14.69 -22.18 -2.53
N VAL A 290 -13.78 -23.10 -2.17
CA VAL A 290 -13.34 -23.31 -0.79
C VAL A 290 -12.62 -22.07 -0.27
N GLY A 291 -11.68 -21.52 -1.05
CA GLY A 291 -10.95 -20.30 -0.70
C GLY A 291 -11.90 -19.11 -0.50
N VAL A 292 -12.85 -18.92 -1.41
CA VAL A 292 -13.85 -17.83 -1.33
C VAL A 292 -14.65 -17.89 -0.03
N LYS A 293 -15.10 -19.08 0.37
CA LYS A 293 -15.85 -19.27 1.63
C LYS A 293 -15.02 -18.97 2.89
N LYS A 294 -13.68 -19.04 2.84
CA LYS A 294 -12.81 -18.63 3.96
C LYS A 294 -12.77 -17.12 4.13
N VAL A 295 -12.85 -16.37 3.02
CA VAL A 295 -12.76 -14.91 3.02
C VAL A 295 -14.12 -14.26 3.26
N MET A 296 -15.15 -14.79 2.62
CA MET A 296 -16.52 -14.28 2.71
C MET A 296 -17.53 -15.43 2.81
N PRO A 297 -17.72 -16.01 4.02
CA PRO A 297 -18.59 -17.16 4.22
C PRO A 297 -20.04 -16.94 3.77
N ASN A 298 -20.54 -15.71 3.91
CA ASN A 298 -21.95 -15.36 3.65
C ASN A 298 -22.16 -14.59 2.34
N GLY A 299 -21.17 -14.55 1.43
CA GLY A 299 -21.26 -13.80 0.19
C GLY A 299 -20.61 -14.50 -1.00
N ASP A 300 -20.76 -13.91 -2.17
CA ASP A 300 -20.15 -14.39 -3.40
C ASP A 300 -19.06 -13.41 -3.87
N LEU A 301 -17.80 -13.78 -3.64
CA LEU A 301 -16.67 -12.92 -3.99
C LEU A 301 -16.50 -12.75 -5.50
N TYR A 302 -16.96 -13.71 -6.32
CA TYR A 302 -16.89 -13.58 -7.77
C TYR A 302 -17.87 -12.52 -8.28
N LEU A 303 -19.11 -12.50 -7.75
CA LEU A 303 -20.09 -11.46 -8.07
C LEU A 303 -19.61 -10.08 -7.59
N GLU A 304 -18.96 -10.02 -6.43
CA GLU A 304 -18.44 -8.77 -5.89
C GLU A 304 -17.36 -8.11 -6.77
N ILE A 305 -16.57 -8.91 -7.51
CA ILE A 305 -15.48 -8.39 -8.36
C ILE A 305 -15.84 -8.29 -9.85
N ALA A 306 -16.97 -8.85 -10.28
CA ALA A 306 -17.35 -8.91 -11.69
C ALA A 306 -17.55 -7.52 -12.33
N ASP A 307 -18.17 -6.59 -11.59
CA ASP A 307 -18.63 -5.30 -12.12
C ASP A 307 -17.74 -4.12 -11.68
N PHE A 308 -16.44 -4.34 -11.53
CA PHE A 308 -15.55 -3.23 -11.17
C PHE A 308 -15.40 -2.19 -12.29
N PRO A 309 -15.40 -0.88 -11.94
CA PRO A 309 -14.98 0.16 -12.86
C PRO A 309 -13.57 -0.12 -13.40
N VAL A 310 -13.30 0.28 -14.64
CA VAL A 310 -12.02 0.03 -15.34
C VAL A 310 -10.80 0.46 -14.51
N LEU A 311 -10.89 1.61 -13.82
CA LEU A 311 -9.82 2.08 -12.94
C LEU A 311 -9.60 1.15 -11.74
N SER A 312 -10.67 0.70 -11.10
CA SER A 312 -10.59 -0.24 -9.97
C SER A 312 -10.04 -1.59 -10.42
N ARG A 313 -10.44 -2.06 -11.61
CA ARG A 313 -9.88 -3.25 -12.24
C ARG A 313 -8.37 -3.12 -12.49
N LEU A 314 -7.90 -1.97 -13.00
CA LEU A 314 -6.48 -1.69 -13.15
C LEU A 314 -5.74 -1.69 -11.79
N CYS A 315 -6.33 -1.08 -10.76
CA CYS A 315 -5.79 -1.10 -9.39
C CYS A 315 -5.76 -2.52 -8.79
N MET A 316 -6.73 -3.38 -9.14
CA MET A 316 -6.73 -4.80 -8.79
C MET A 316 -5.59 -5.56 -9.46
N LEU A 317 -5.36 -5.37 -10.76
CA LEU A 317 -4.20 -5.97 -11.44
C LEU A 317 -2.88 -5.54 -10.79
N ARG A 318 -2.75 -4.27 -10.42
CA ARG A 318 -1.61 -3.78 -9.64
C ARG A 318 -1.50 -4.48 -8.28
N GLY A 319 -2.62 -4.67 -7.60
CA GLY A 319 -2.71 -5.41 -6.34
C GLY A 319 -2.20 -6.83 -6.47
N ILE A 320 -2.65 -7.54 -7.52
CA ILE A 320 -2.25 -8.91 -7.83
C ILE A 320 -0.73 -8.96 -8.05
N LEU A 321 -0.19 -8.08 -8.90
CA LEU A 321 1.24 -8.01 -9.19
C LEU A 321 2.12 -7.60 -8.00
N THR A 322 1.55 -6.97 -6.97
CA THR A 322 2.29 -6.45 -5.80
C THR A 322 2.28 -7.43 -4.63
N ALA A 323 1.13 -8.02 -4.32
CA ALA A 323 0.96 -8.87 -3.15
C ALA A 323 1.20 -10.36 -3.46
N ILE A 324 0.66 -10.83 -4.58
CA ILE A 324 0.51 -12.27 -4.85
C ILE A 324 1.86 -12.92 -5.20
N PRO A 325 2.19 -14.11 -4.65
CA PRO A 325 3.45 -14.77 -4.92
C PRO A 325 3.64 -15.11 -6.41
N ARG A 326 4.87 -14.97 -6.90
CA ARG A 326 5.21 -15.31 -8.30
C ARG A 326 4.89 -16.77 -8.66
N THR A 327 5.00 -17.69 -7.71
CA THR A 327 4.62 -19.10 -7.91
C THR A 327 3.14 -19.25 -8.28
N VAL A 328 2.27 -18.40 -7.73
CA VAL A 328 0.84 -18.35 -8.07
C VAL A 328 0.63 -17.67 -9.42
N LEU A 329 1.32 -16.55 -9.67
CA LEU A 329 1.23 -15.81 -10.94
C LEU A 329 1.65 -16.65 -12.16
N ASN A 330 2.56 -17.61 -11.96
CA ASN A 330 3.09 -18.51 -12.99
C ASN A 330 2.45 -19.91 -12.92
N ALA A 331 1.43 -20.12 -12.08
CA ALA A 331 0.75 -21.41 -11.99
C ALA A 331 0.12 -21.76 -13.36
N PRO A 332 0.37 -22.96 -13.88
CA PRO A 332 -0.15 -23.37 -15.18
C PRO A 332 -1.62 -23.80 -15.07
N PHE A 333 -2.42 -23.32 -16.00
CA PHE A 333 -3.79 -23.76 -16.29
C PHE A 333 -3.86 -24.24 -17.73
N VAL A 334 -4.93 -24.95 -18.07
CA VAL A 334 -5.22 -25.30 -19.46
C VAL A 334 -6.35 -24.40 -19.93
N ASP A 335 -6.11 -23.64 -21.00
CA ASP A 335 -7.19 -22.90 -21.66
C ASP A 335 -8.22 -23.90 -22.20
N PRO A 336 -9.49 -23.86 -21.74
CA PRO A 336 -10.50 -24.82 -22.15
C PRO A 336 -10.77 -24.78 -23.66
N ILE A 337 -10.56 -23.63 -24.31
CA ILE A 337 -10.84 -23.43 -25.74
C ILE A 337 -9.67 -23.92 -26.58
N ASN A 338 -8.46 -23.45 -26.26
CA ASN A 338 -7.30 -23.64 -27.13
C ASN A 338 -6.39 -24.80 -26.70
N GLN A 339 -6.61 -25.39 -25.51
CA GLN A 339 -5.83 -26.50 -24.95
C GLN A 339 -4.32 -26.19 -24.80
N PHE A 340 -3.96 -24.91 -24.71
CA PHE A 340 -2.59 -24.47 -24.43
C PHE A 340 -2.41 -24.15 -22.94
N ILE A 341 -1.14 -24.15 -22.51
CA ILE A 341 -0.75 -23.67 -21.18
C ILE A 341 -1.13 -22.19 -21.07
N TRP A 342 -1.80 -21.86 -19.97
CA TRP A 342 -2.27 -20.53 -19.64
C TRP A 342 -1.77 -20.16 -18.24
N THR A 343 -1.28 -18.94 -18.08
CA THR A 343 -0.82 -18.42 -16.79
C THR A 343 -1.43 -17.05 -16.51
N ILE A 344 -1.59 -16.74 -15.22
CA ILE A 344 -2.13 -15.45 -14.77
C ILE A 344 -1.25 -14.29 -15.28
N LEU A 345 0.07 -14.42 -15.18
CA LEU A 345 1.01 -13.37 -15.53
C LEU A 345 1.04 -13.07 -17.04
N TYR A 346 1.29 -14.10 -17.85
CA TYR A 346 1.57 -13.92 -19.28
C TYR A 346 0.32 -13.89 -20.15
N ASN A 347 -0.72 -14.66 -19.80
CA ASN A 347 -1.92 -14.81 -20.62
C ASN A 347 -3.13 -14.05 -20.06
N GLY A 348 -3.15 -13.74 -18.76
CA GLY A 348 -4.19 -12.92 -18.13
C GLY A 348 -3.82 -11.45 -18.07
N ILE A 349 -2.87 -11.10 -17.19
CA ILE A 349 -2.56 -9.72 -16.82
C ILE A 349 -1.90 -8.96 -17.98
N LEU A 350 -0.83 -9.49 -18.57
CA LEU A 350 -0.06 -8.78 -19.59
C LEU A 350 -0.90 -8.35 -20.83
N PRO A 351 -1.74 -9.21 -21.43
CA PRO A 351 -2.58 -8.81 -22.57
C PRO A 351 -3.64 -7.77 -22.20
N GLU A 352 -4.20 -7.84 -20.99
CA GLU A 352 -5.17 -6.87 -20.51
C GLU A 352 -4.53 -5.49 -20.31
N LEU A 353 -3.34 -5.44 -19.70
CA LEU A 353 -2.57 -4.20 -19.56
C LEU A 353 -2.20 -3.58 -20.91
N CYS A 354 -1.79 -4.41 -21.89
CA CYS A 354 -1.55 -3.92 -23.25
C CYS A 354 -2.81 -3.25 -23.83
N SER A 355 -3.98 -3.85 -23.61
CA SER A 355 -5.25 -3.31 -24.11
C SER A 355 -5.60 -1.95 -23.47
N TYR A 356 -5.29 -1.75 -22.18
CA TYR A 356 -5.45 -0.46 -21.50
C TYR A 356 -4.48 0.61 -22.00
N CYS A 357 -3.23 0.25 -22.29
CA CYS A 357 -2.23 1.17 -22.83
C CYS A 357 -2.48 1.52 -24.30
N GLU A 358 -3.06 0.60 -25.08
CA GLU A 358 -3.46 0.81 -26.47
C GLU A 358 -4.68 1.74 -26.58
N ASN A 359 -5.59 1.69 -25.61
CA ASN A 359 -6.85 2.45 -25.61
C ASN A 359 -7.08 3.17 -24.28
N PRO A 360 -6.23 4.15 -23.90
CA PRO A 360 -6.36 4.82 -22.62
C PRO A 360 -7.58 5.76 -22.59
N ALA A 361 -8.31 5.74 -21.48
CA ALA A 361 -9.47 6.63 -21.29
C ALA A 361 -9.09 8.12 -21.20
N ASP A 362 -7.96 8.42 -20.54
CA ASP A 362 -7.38 9.75 -20.42
C ASP A 362 -5.85 9.65 -20.18
N SER A 363 -5.14 10.79 -20.22
CA SER A 363 -3.67 10.82 -20.06
C SER A 363 -3.20 10.37 -18.68
N HIS A 364 -4.00 10.61 -17.63
CA HIS A 364 -3.68 10.18 -16.28
C HIS A 364 -3.94 8.68 -16.13
N PHE A 365 -5.03 8.14 -16.68
CA PHE A 365 -5.27 6.70 -16.76
C PHE A 365 -4.12 5.99 -17.51
N ASN A 366 -3.67 6.55 -18.64
CA ASN A 366 -2.54 6.04 -19.40
C ASN A 366 -1.26 5.91 -18.54
N PHE A 367 -0.93 6.95 -17.78
CA PHE A 367 0.22 6.92 -16.86
C PHE A 367 0.11 5.77 -15.84
N HIS A 368 -1.08 5.53 -15.28
CA HIS A 368 -1.30 4.40 -14.36
C HIS A 368 -1.20 3.06 -15.09
N ALA A 369 -1.78 2.91 -16.27
CA ALA A 369 -1.69 1.67 -17.06
C ALA A 369 -0.23 1.32 -17.39
N LEU A 370 0.58 2.31 -17.79
CA LEU A 370 2.02 2.16 -18.00
C LEU A 370 2.76 1.81 -16.71
N THR A 371 2.41 2.43 -15.58
CA THR A 371 3.00 2.08 -14.27
C THR A 371 2.72 0.63 -13.90
N VAL A 372 1.49 0.13 -14.11
CA VAL A 372 1.17 -1.29 -13.84
C VAL A 372 1.85 -2.22 -14.84
N THR A 373 2.01 -1.80 -16.10
CA THR A 373 2.79 -2.52 -17.12
C THR A 373 4.26 -2.66 -16.70
N GLN A 374 4.86 -1.59 -16.18
CA GLN A 374 6.22 -1.59 -15.65
C GLN A 374 6.38 -2.60 -14.49
N ILE A 375 5.41 -2.66 -13.58
CA ILE A 375 5.40 -3.66 -12.49
C ILE A 375 5.24 -5.08 -13.07
N CYS A 376 4.37 -5.26 -14.07
CA CYS A 376 4.16 -6.55 -14.74
C CYS A 376 5.45 -7.08 -15.38
N LEU A 377 6.17 -6.25 -16.14
CA LEU A 377 7.44 -6.63 -16.75
C LEU A 377 8.52 -6.91 -15.68
N GLN A 378 8.53 -6.15 -14.58
CA GLN A 378 9.43 -6.45 -13.46
C GLN A 378 9.13 -7.84 -12.85
N GLN A 379 7.85 -8.22 -12.71
CA GLN A 379 7.49 -9.56 -12.25
C GLN A 379 7.91 -10.64 -13.25
N ILE A 380 7.71 -10.43 -14.55
CA ILE A 380 8.16 -11.33 -15.62
C ILE A 380 9.67 -11.54 -15.54
N LYS A 381 10.47 -10.48 -15.58
CA LYS A 381 11.93 -10.55 -15.46
C LYS A 381 12.35 -11.37 -14.23
N THR A 382 11.74 -11.07 -13.09
CA THR A 382 12.09 -11.75 -11.83
C THR A 382 11.63 -13.20 -11.81
N SER A 383 10.52 -13.55 -12.47
CA SER A 383 10.05 -14.93 -12.63
C SER A 383 10.96 -15.74 -13.54
N ILE A 384 11.49 -15.16 -14.61
CA ILE A 384 12.48 -15.79 -15.49
C ILE A 384 13.77 -16.07 -14.71
N LEU A 385 14.31 -15.05 -14.02
CA LEU A 385 15.54 -15.19 -13.23
C LEU A 385 15.40 -16.16 -12.05
N ALA A 386 14.18 -16.40 -11.58
CA ALA A 386 13.88 -17.35 -10.50
C ALA A 386 13.49 -18.74 -11.01
N ASP A 387 13.60 -19.02 -12.31
CA ASP A 387 13.24 -20.30 -12.94
C ASP A 387 11.78 -20.73 -12.65
N LEU A 388 10.87 -19.76 -12.60
CA LEU A 388 9.43 -19.99 -12.39
C LEU A 388 8.63 -19.98 -13.70
N THR A 389 9.26 -19.64 -14.82
CA THR A 389 8.60 -19.53 -16.12
C THR A 389 8.81 -20.81 -16.90
N ASP A 390 7.71 -21.42 -17.35
CA ASP A 390 7.78 -22.60 -18.22
C ASP A 390 8.18 -22.16 -19.65
N PHE A 391 9.28 -22.74 -20.15
CA PHE A 391 9.77 -22.59 -21.52
C PHE A 391 9.74 -23.92 -22.29
N SER A 392 8.87 -24.85 -21.90
CA SER A 392 8.67 -26.11 -22.61
C SER A 392 8.24 -25.89 -24.06
N VAL A 393 8.53 -26.87 -24.92
CA VAL A 393 8.38 -26.78 -26.39
C VAL A 393 6.97 -26.37 -26.84
N ASN A 394 5.94 -26.59 -26.03
CA ASN A 394 4.54 -26.33 -26.35
C ASN A 394 4.00 -25.01 -25.77
N TYR A 395 4.85 -24.16 -25.17
CA TYR A 395 4.43 -22.90 -24.58
C TYR A 395 5.48 -21.80 -24.76
N ASN A 396 5.09 -20.73 -25.45
CA ASN A 396 5.89 -19.51 -25.56
C ASN A 396 5.23 -18.40 -24.71
N PRO A 397 5.75 -18.07 -23.52
CA PRO A 397 5.16 -17.07 -22.63
C PRO A 397 5.22 -15.65 -23.20
N LEU A 398 6.17 -15.37 -24.11
CA LEU A 398 6.37 -14.06 -24.74
C LEU A 398 6.49 -14.25 -26.27
N PRO A 399 5.37 -14.49 -26.96
CA PRO A 399 5.37 -14.62 -28.42
C PRO A 399 5.70 -13.28 -29.07
N GLU A 400 6.24 -13.33 -30.30
CA GLU A 400 6.66 -12.13 -31.04
C GLU A 400 5.52 -11.10 -31.17
N GLY A 401 4.29 -11.56 -31.36
CA GLY A 401 3.11 -10.69 -31.40
C GLY A 401 2.91 -9.88 -30.12
N MET A 402 3.19 -10.46 -28.94
CA MET A 402 3.12 -9.74 -27.66
C MET A 402 4.25 -8.72 -27.53
N MET A 403 5.48 -9.11 -27.87
CA MET A 403 6.64 -8.22 -27.87
C MET A 403 6.42 -7.00 -28.77
N ASN A 404 5.87 -7.22 -29.96
CA ASN A 404 5.52 -6.16 -30.91
C ASN A 404 4.45 -5.22 -30.37
N ARG A 405 3.46 -5.72 -29.63
CA ARG A 405 2.45 -4.88 -28.96
C ARG A 405 3.10 -3.98 -27.90
N ILE A 406 3.99 -4.53 -27.08
CA ILE A 406 4.71 -3.76 -26.05
C ILE A 406 5.58 -2.67 -26.70
N LEU A 407 6.35 -3.00 -27.74
CA LEU A 407 7.14 -2.02 -28.48
C LEU A 407 6.27 -0.92 -29.08
N LYS A 408 5.13 -1.27 -29.68
CA LYS A 408 4.18 -0.28 -30.21
C LYS A 408 3.64 0.66 -29.13
N ILE A 409 3.36 0.13 -27.93
CA ILE A 409 2.96 0.94 -26.77
C ILE A 409 4.07 1.92 -26.39
N ILE A 410 5.33 1.46 -26.35
CA ILE A 410 6.49 2.31 -26.05
C ILE A 410 6.60 3.43 -27.09
N TRP A 411 6.56 3.09 -28.39
CA TRP A 411 6.64 4.06 -29.49
C TRP A 411 5.51 5.09 -29.46
N SER A 412 4.30 4.67 -29.08
CA SER A 412 3.15 5.57 -29.00
C SER A 412 3.25 6.58 -27.86
N ASN A 413 4.12 6.36 -26.86
CA ASN A 413 4.21 7.16 -25.65
C ASN A 413 5.60 7.80 -25.42
N ILE A 414 6.55 7.59 -26.34
CA ILE A 414 7.94 8.04 -26.20
C ILE A 414 8.10 9.57 -26.13
N ASP A 415 7.21 10.31 -26.80
CA ASP A 415 7.18 11.78 -26.80
C ASP A 415 5.93 12.33 -26.07
N ASP A 416 5.41 11.60 -25.08
CA ASP A 416 4.25 12.06 -24.29
C ASP A 416 4.53 13.44 -23.65
N PRO A 417 3.56 14.38 -23.68
CA PRO A 417 3.76 15.73 -23.14
C PRO A 417 4.08 15.75 -21.64
N LEU A 418 3.72 14.71 -20.90
CA LEU A 418 4.01 14.57 -19.48
C LEU A 418 5.34 13.83 -19.29
N SER A 419 6.33 14.55 -18.77
CA SER A 419 7.66 13.98 -18.45
C SER A 419 7.63 12.75 -17.53
N GLN A 420 6.58 12.58 -16.72
CA GLN A 420 6.41 11.41 -15.88
C GLN A 420 6.04 10.17 -16.70
N THR A 421 5.20 10.31 -17.72
CA THR A 421 4.84 9.23 -18.66
C THR A 421 6.06 8.77 -19.43
N VAL A 422 6.82 9.71 -20.01
CA VAL A 422 8.07 9.39 -20.75
C VAL A 422 9.06 8.61 -19.87
N LYS A 423 9.21 9.00 -18.60
CA LYS A 423 10.05 8.24 -17.65
C LYS A 423 9.55 6.81 -17.43
N GLN A 424 8.24 6.60 -17.34
CA GLN A 424 7.69 5.24 -17.21
C GLN A 424 7.94 4.42 -18.48
N VAL A 425 7.79 5.04 -19.66
CA VAL A 425 8.07 4.39 -20.95
C VAL A 425 9.52 3.92 -21.04
N HIS A 426 10.48 4.75 -20.62
CA HIS A 426 11.88 4.34 -20.58
C HIS A 426 12.13 3.16 -19.63
N LEU A 427 11.52 3.15 -18.45
CA LEU A 427 11.64 2.01 -17.52
C LEU A 427 11.04 0.73 -18.09
N ILE A 428 9.92 0.83 -18.83
CA ILE A 428 9.31 -0.31 -19.52
C ILE A 428 10.26 -0.82 -20.61
N PHE A 429 10.87 0.08 -21.38
CA PHE A 429 11.82 -0.29 -22.43
C PHE A 429 13.08 -0.97 -21.87
N ASP A 430 13.68 -0.43 -20.81
CA ASP A 430 14.81 -1.07 -20.11
C ASP A 430 14.45 -2.49 -19.65
N LEU A 431 13.29 -2.66 -19.02
CA LEU A 431 12.82 -3.97 -18.57
C LEU A 431 12.59 -4.92 -19.72
N LEU A 432 12.12 -4.44 -20.88
CA LEU A 432 11.91 -5.27 -22.06
C LEU A 432 13.25 -5.82 -22.60
N LEU A 433 14.28 -4.98 -22.67
CA LEU A 433 15.63 -5.40 -23.05
C LEU A 433 16.21 -6.40 -22.05
N ASP A 434 16.06 -6.14 -20.76
CA ASP A 434 16.51 -7.05 -19.71
C ASP A 434 15.80 -8.41 -19.76
N ILE A 435 14.50 -8.44 -20.07
CA ILE A 435 13.74 -9.68 -20.23
C ILE A 435 14.29 -10.46 -21.41
N GLU A 436 14.43 -9.84 -22.57
CA GLU A 436 14.92 -10.53 -23.78
C GLU A 436 16.34 -11.06 -23.60
N ALA A 437 17.22 -10.31 -22.93
CA ALA A 437 18.56 -10.79 -22.57
C ALA A 437 18.54 -11.97 -21.57
N SER A 438 17.45 -12.14 -20.81
CA SER A 438 17.30 -13.21 -19.82
C SER A 438 16.58 -14.44 -20.38
N LEU A 439 16.04 -14.39 -21.60
CA LEU A 439 15.35 -15.53 -22.20
C LEU A 439 16.34 -16.63 -22.59
N PRO A 440 15.94 -17.92 -22.49
CA PRO A 440 16.78 -19.01 -22.98
C PRO A 440 17.12 -18.79 -24.46
N SER A 441 18.40 -18.85 -24.79
CA SER A 441 18.84 -18.82 -26.19
C SER A 441 18.20 -20.00 -26.92
N GLY A 442 17.41 -19.72 -27.96
CA GLY A 442 16.96 -20.77 -28.87
C GLY A 442 18.16 -21.40 -29.58
N GLU A 443 17.92 -22.53 -30.27
CA GLU A 443 18.96 -23.17 -31.11
C GLU A 443 19.53 -22.21 -32.19
N ASP A 444 18.79 -21.15 -32.54
CA ASP A 444 19.25 -20.00 -33.33
C ASP A 444 19.63 -18.82 -32.40
N GLY A 445 20.91 -18.48 -32.36
CA GLY A 445 21.44 -17.30 -31.65
C GLY A 445 20.98 -15.94 -32.20
N ASP A 446 20.10 -15.92 -33.22
CA ASP A 446 19.68 -14.74 -33.97
C ASP A 446 18.54 -13.93 -33.32
N ARG A 447 17.84 -14.45 -32.30
CA ARG A 447 16.61 -13.79 -31.78
C ARG A 447 16.87 -12.37 -31.24
N THR A 448 17.91 -12.20 -30.43
CA THR A 448 18.25 -10.90 -29.85
C THR A 448 18.70 -9.92 -30.92
N GLU A 449 19.50 -10.38 -31.90
CA GLU A 449 19.97 -9.57 -33.01
C GLU A 449 18.81 -9.11 -33.90
N LEU A 450 17.87 -9.99 -34.22
CA LEU A 450 16.66 -9.67 -34.98
C LEU A 450 15.78 -8.64 -34.26
N LEU A 451 15.63 -8.76 -32.94
CA LEU A 451 14.90 -7.79 -32.14
C LEU A 451 15.59 -6.42 -32.15
N LEU A 452 16.91 -6.38 -31.92
CA LEU A 452 17.69 -5.15 -31.95
C LEU A 452 17.61 -4.48 -33.33
N LEU A 453 17.74 -5.25 -34.41
CA LEU A 453 17.60 -4.76 -35.79
C LEU A 453 16.21 -4.16 -36.02
N LYS A 454 15.16 -4.79 -35.49
CA LYS A 454 13.79 -4.29 -35.57
C LYS A 454 13.63 -2.97 -34.80
N ILE A 455 14.15 -2.89 -33.58
CA ILE A 455 14.13 -1.66 -32.77
C ILE A 455 14.86 -0.52 -33.50
N VAL A 456 16.06 -0.78 -34.02
CA VAL A 456 16.84 0.22 -34.76
C VAL A 456 16.07 0.69 -36.01
N THR A 457 15.44 -0.24 -36.74
CA THR A 457 14.63 0.08 -37.92
C THR A 457 13.44 0.96 -37.56
N ASP A 458 12.70 0.61 -36.49
CA ASP A 458 11.58 1.41 -35.98
C ASP A 458 12.01 2.82 -35.59
N LEU A 459 13.14 2.94 -34.87
CA LEU A 459 13.70 4.24 -34.45
C LEU A 459 14.10 5.12 -35.64
N LEU A 460 14.70 4.53 -36.68
CA LEU A 460 15.03 5.25 -37.91
C LEU A 460 13.77 5.78 -38.62
N CYS A 461 12.65 5.07 -38.53
CA CYS A 461 11.36 5.50 -39.10
C CYS A 461 10.67 6.63 -38.31
N LEU A 462 10.92 6.78 -37.01
CA LEU A 462 10.35 7.86 -36.18
C LEU A 462 10.92 9.26 -36.53
N GLY A 463 12.09 9.29 -37.18
CA GLY A 463 12.72 10.51 -37.69
C GLY A 463 13.43 11.37 -36.63
N PRO A 464 14.28 12.32 -37.05
CA PRO A 464 15.24 13.03 -36.17
C PRO A 464 14.62 14.06 -35.22
N ARG A 465 13.29 14.15 -35.14
CA ARG A 465 12.58 15.11 -34.27
C ARG A 465 11.99 14.47 -33.01
N CYS A 466 12.04 13.15 -32.89
CA CYS A 466 11.60 12.43 -31.71
C CYS A 466 12.63 12.67 -30.60
N LYS A 467 12.26 13.32 -29.50
CA LYS A 467 13.24 13.69 -28.46
C LYS A 467 13.56 12.49 -27.56
N GLY A 468 12.63 11.55 -27.44
CA GLY A 468 12.86 10.33 -26.67
C GLY A 468 13.72 9.27 -27.38
N SER A 469 13.91 9.37 -28.71
CA SER A 469 14.72 8.38 -29.45
C SER A 469 16.20 8.38 -29.03
N ASP A 470 16.76 9.54 -28.66
CA ASP A 470 18.17 9.66 -28.27
C ASP A 470 18.49 8.85 -27.00
N ILE A 471 17.56 8.81 -26.03
CA ILE A 471 17.73 8.06 -24.78
C ILE A 471 17.63 6.56 -25.04
N ILE A 472 16.74 6.14 -25.94
CA ILE A 472 16.59 4.74 -26.31
C ILE A 472 17.82 4.24 -27.09
N LEU A 473 18.38 5.07 -27.97
CA LEU A 473 19.66 4.77 -28.63
C LEU A 473 20.81 4.64 -27.63
N GLU A 474 20.84 5.48 -26.58
CA GLU A 474 21.81 5.33 -25.49
C GLU A 474 21.63 4.00 -24.73
N MET A 475 20.38 3.60 -24.45
CA MET A 475 20.09 2.32 -23.79
C MET A 475 20.54 1.12 -24.62
N LEU A 476 20.31 1.14 -25.93
CA LEU A 476 20.74 0.08 -26.85
C LEU A 476 22.27 -0.09 -26.86
N SER A 477 23.04 0.99 -26.69
CA SER A 477 24.51 0.91 -26.61
C SER A 477 25.05 0.17 -25.38
N ARG A 478 24.19 -0.11 -24.39
CA ARG A 478 24.53 -0.80 -23.13
C ARG A 478 24.18 -2.28 -23.15
N VAL A 479 23.46 -2.76 -24.17
CA VAL A 479 23.16 -4.18 -24.32
C VAL A 479 24.46 -4.90 -24.71
N PRO A 480 24.95 -5.87 -23.91
CA PRO A 480 26.15 -6.62 -24.28
C PRO A 480 25.87 -7.43 -25.54
N THR A 481 26.70 -7.24 -26.57
CA THR A 481 26.73 -8.04 -27.80
C THR A 481 27.26 -9.43 -27.56
#